data_AF-A0A9E3N9F2-F1
#
_entry.id   AF-A0A9E3N9F2-F1
#
_cell.length_a   1.000
_cell.length_b   1.000
_cell.length_c   1.000
_cell.angle_alpha   90.00
_cell.angle_beta   90.00
_cell.angle_gamma   90.00
#
_symmetry.space_group_name_H-M   'P 1'
#
loop_
_entity.id
_entity.type
_entity.pdbx_description
1 polymer ?
#
loop_
_entity_poly.entity_id
_entity_poly.type
_entity_poly.pdbx_seq_one_letter_code
_entity_poly.pdbx_strand_id
1 'polypeptide(L)'
;MKLLKQLTVVAALSSIASYASALTPIADTELSKVSGRDGVSIAADLHVNIGSFVYKDTDAAGGSVSFNNIAITGAIAATIDIINNATFQADASAASGASSVLGVTGGAGLAAFMPAGDVVKIAIPLIDTNKNLSMSVDSIKMGNSNASYGSFAANDIKLQGTTVYIWAH
;
A
#
# COMPACT_ATOMS: atom_id res chain seq x y z
N MET A 1 37.03 18.27 -59.90
CA MET A 1 35.82 17.59 -59.37
C MET A 1 36.07 16.55 -58.28
N LYS A 2 37.21 15.82 -58.22
CA LYS A 2 37.46 14.81 -57.18
C LYS A 2 37.52 15.38 -55.75
N LEU A 3 38.17 16.53 -55.55
CA LEU A 3 38.29 17.15 -54.22
C LEU A 3 36.97 17.67 -53.65
N LEU A 4 36.09 18.26 -54.47
CA LEU A 4 34.77 18.74 -54.00
C LEU A 4 33.84 17.60 -53.58
N LYS A 5 33.94 16.43 -54.22
CA LYS A 5 33.19 15.22 -53.84
C LYS A 5 33.70 14.60 -52.54
N GLN A 6 35.02 14.69 -52.27
CA GLN A 6 35.60 14.21 -51.02
C GLN A 6 35.23 15.11 -49.84
N LEU A 7 35.21 16.43 -50.05
CA LEU A 7 34.84 17.40 -49.00
C LEU A 7 33.37 17.27 -48.56
N THR A 8 32.47 16.98 -49.49
CA THR A 8 31.04 16.75 -49.19
C THR A 8 30.81 15.45 -48.43
N VAL A 9 31.56 14.39 -48.71
CA VAL A 9 31.51 13.13 -47.96
C VAL A 9 32.07 13.30 -46.55
N VAL A 10 33.18 14.03 -46.38
CA VAL A 10 33.76 14.31 -45.06
C VAL A 10 32.83 15.19 -44.22
N ALA A 11 32.23 16.23 -44.80
CA ALA A 11 31.26 17.10 -44.11
C ALA A 11 29.99 16.35 -43.69
N ALA A 12 29.51 15.41 -44.53
CA ALA A 12 28.38 14.55 -44.21
C ALA A 12 28.72 13.50 -43.12
N LEU A 13 29.94 12.94 -43.11
CA LEU A 13 30.36 12.04 -42.04
C LEU A 13 30.59 12.76 -40.70
N SER A 14 31.10 13.99 -40.74
CA SER A 14 31.32 14.80 -39.53
C SER A 14 30.00 15.32 -38.91
N SER A 15 28.97 15.53 -39.73
CA SER A 15 27.63 15.87 -39.23
C SER A 15 26.94 14.66 -38.60
N ILE A 16 27.12 13.44 -39.12
CA ILE A 16 26.57 12.21 -38.51
C ILE A 16 27.25 11.89 -37.16
N ALA A 17 28.56 12.13 -37.06
CA ALA A 17 29.32 11.92 -35.82
C ALA A 17 28.88 12.85 -34.67
N SER A 18 28.34 14.03 -34.97
CA SER A 18 27.88 15.00 -33.98
C SER A 18 26.45 14.74 -33.46
N TYR A 19 25.68 13.84 -34.09
CA TYR A 19 24.41 13.35 -33.54
C TYR A 19 24.59 12.13 -32.61
N ALA A 20 25.70 11.40 -32.74
CA ALA A 20 26.01 10.27 -31.85
C ALA A 20 26.58 10.71 -30.50
N SER A 21 27.24 11.88 -30.44
CA SER A 21 27.84 12.43 -29.20
C SER A 21 26.83 13.00 -28.20
N ALA A 22 25.53 12.99 -28.52
CA ALA A 22 24.46 13.41 -27.62
C ALA A 22 23.85 12.25 -26.81
N LEU A 23 24.30 11.01 -27.03
CA LEU A 23 23.98 9.88 -26.17
C LEU A 23 25.04 9.78 -25.08
N THR A 24 24.90 10.57 -24.01
CA THR A 24 25.67 10.34 -22.78
C THR A 24 25.30 8.96 -22.23
N PRO A 25 26.23 8.01 -22.10
CA PRO A 25 25.96 6.75 -21.44
C PRO A 25 25.52 7.07 -20.01
N ILE A 26 24.31 6.65 -19.64
CA ILE A 26 23.94 6.67 -18.23
C ILE A 26 24.85 5.67 -17.53
N ALA A 27 25.65 6.16 -16.58
CA ALA A 27 26.43 5.30 -15.70
C ALA A 27 25.49 4.47 -14.83
N ASP A 28 25.85 3.24 -14.53
CA ASP A 28 25.03 2.35 -13.68
C ASP A 28 24.78 2.96 -12.28
N THR A 29 25.68 3.84 -11.82
CA THR A 29 25.50 4.68 -10.62
C THR A 29 24.37 5.71 -10.76
N GLU A 30 24.16 6.26 -11.95
CA GLU A 30 23.02 7.14 -12.24
C GLU A 30 21.74 6.32 -12.48
N LEU A 31 21.85 5.11 -13.06
CA LEU A 31 20.72 4.19 -13.23
C LEU A 31 20.26 3.57 -11.89
N SER A 32 21.18 3.38 -10.94
CA SER A 32 20.91 3.00 -9.54
C SER A 32 20.10 4.07 -8.80
N LYS A 33 20.22 5.35 -9.19
CA LYS A 33 19.34 6.44 -8.73
C LYS A 33 17.96 6.43 -9.42
N VAL A 34 17.80 5.64 -10.49
CA VAL A 34 16.52 5.36 -11.16
C VAL A 34 15.96 4.01 -10.66
N SER A 35 16.15 3.68 -9.38
CA SER A 35 15.33 2.68 -8.69
C SER A 35 14.25 3.40 -7.86
N GLY A 36 12.97 3.07 -8.11
CA GLY A 36 11.87 3.35 -7.17
C GLY A 36 11.45 4.82 -6.96
N ARG A 37 11.67 5.72 -7.92
CA ARG A 37 11.53 7.17 -7.69
C ARG A 37 10.12 7.72 -7.44
N ASP A 38 9.09 6.89 -7.42
CA ASP A 38 7.75 7.33 -7.01
C ASP A 38 7.06 6.18 -6.30
N GLY A 39 7.01 6.24 -4.97
CA GLY A 39 6.18 5.34 -4.18
C GLY A 39 4.74 5.42 -4.71
N VAL A 40 4.11 4.27 -4.93
CA VAL A 40 2.75 4.23 -5.46
C VAL A 40 1.81 4.74 -4.37
N SER A 41 1.21 5.90 -4.60
CA SER A 41 0.20 6.47 -3.70
C SER A 41 -1.19 6.00 -4.15
N ILE A 42 -1.90 5.34 -3.24
CA ILE A 42 -3.25 4.84 -3.45
C ILE A 42 -4.18 5.62 -2.53
N ALA A 43 -5.17 6.29 -3.10
CA ALA A 43 -6.27 6.89 -2.35
C ALA A 43 -7.58 6.23 -2.81
N ALA A 44 -8.41 5.83 -1.86
CA ALA A 44 -9.69 5.20 -2.13
C ALA A 44 -10.79 5.79 -1.25
N ASP A 45 -11.96 6.03 -1.86
CA ASP A 45 -13.22 6.23 -1.15
C ASP A 45 -13.88 4.85 -1.04
N LEU A 46 -13.91 4.29 0.16
CA LEU A 46 -14.39 2.93 0.38
C LEU A 46 -15.91 2.94 0.53
N HIS A 47 -16.58 2.16 -0.32
CA HIS A 47 -18.04 1.98 -0.31
C HIS A 47 -18.34 0.49 -0.37
N VAL A 48 -18.27 -0.18 0.78
CA VAL A 48 -18.64 -1.60 0.88
C VAL A 48 -20.02 -1.70 1.48
N ASN A 49 -20.93 -2.33 0.75
CA ASN A 49 -22.27 -2.67 1.22
C ASN A 49 -22.45 -4.19 1.19
N ILE A 50 -22.87 -4.75 2.32
CA ILE A 50 -23.28 -6.15 2.43
C ILE A 50 -24.75 -6.14 2.81
N GLY A 51 -25.60 -6.65 1.93
CA GLY A 51 -27.05 -6.63 2.13
C GLY A 51 -27.47 -7.34 3.42
N SER A 52 -26.94 -8.55 3.67
CA SER A 52 -27.05 -9.19 4.97
C SER A 52 -25.97 -10.24 5.21
N PHE A 53 -25.60 -10.41 6.48
CA PHE A 53 -24.94 -11.62 6.97
C PHE A 53 -25.97 -12.42 7.77
N VAL A 54 -26.16 -13.69 7.43
CA VAL A 54 -27.17 -14.55 8.07
C VAL A 54 -26.48 -15.77 8.64
N TYR A 55 -26.53 -15.91 9.97
CA TYR A 55 -26.29 -17.19 10.61
C TYR A 55 -27.60 -17.98 10.64
N LYS A 56 -27.57 -19.20 10.12
CA LYS A 56 -28.71 -20.12 10.15
C LYS A 56 -28.27 -21.44 10.74
N ASP A 57 -28.90 -21.79 11.85
CA ASP A 57 -28.86 -23.16 12.35
C ASP A 57 -29.72 -24.04 11.44
N THR A 58 -29.18 -25.19 11.06
CA THR A 58 -29.79 -26.09 10.07
C THR A 58 -30.50 -27.28 10.70
N ASP A 59 -30.46 -27.40 12.04
CA ASP A 59 -31.22 -28.42 12.73
C ASP A 59 -32.74 -28.12 12.73
N ALA A 60 -33.53 -29.11 13.15
CA ALA A 60 -34.99 -29.02 13.11
C ALA A 60 -35.59 -28.03 14.13
N ALA A 61 -34.83 -27.65 15.17
CA ALA A 61 -35.23 -26.70 16.20
C ALA A 61 -34.51 -25.34 16.04
N GLY A 62 -33.83 -25.15 14.91
CA GLY A 62 -32.76 -24.19 14.77
C GLY A 62 -33.24 -22.75 14.71
N GLY A 63 -32.45 -21.86 15.29
CA GLY A 63 -32.62 -20.42 15.18
C GLY A 63 -31.86 -19.83 13.99
N SER A 64 -32.19 -18.60 13.64
CA SER A 64 -31.32 -17.79 12.77
C SER A 64 -31.19 -16.37 13.30
N VAL A 65 -30.08 -15.74 12.98
CA VAL A 65 -29.82 -14.33 13.27
C VAL A 65 -29.33 -13.68 11.99
N SER A 66 -29.92 -12.55 11.64
CA SER A 66 -29.51 -11.76 10.48
C SER A 66 -28.99 -10.40 10.92
N PHE A 67 -27.89 -9.97 10.30
CA PHE A 67 -27.29 -8.65 10.40
C PHE A 67 -27.53 -7.99 9.05
N ASN A 68 -28.34 -6.95 9.03
CA ASN A 68 -28.87 -6.39 7.80
C ASN A 68 -28.22 -5.04 7.50
N ASN A 69 -28.01 -4.78 6.22
CA ASN A 69 -27.51 -3.52 5.69
C ASN A 69 -26.18 -3.12 6.35
N ILE A 70 -25.18 -4.00 6.22
CA ILE A 70 -23.85 -3.74 6.75
C ILE A 70 -23.15 -2.79 5.81
N ALA A 71 -22.61 -1.69 6.34
CA ALA A 71 -21.84 -0.73 5.57
C ALA A 71 -20.45 -0.58 6.17
N ILE A 72 -19.43 -0.53 5.31
CA ILE A 72 -18.08 -0.07 5.65
C ILE A 72 -17.78 1.08 4.71
N THR A 73 -17.62 2.27 5.28
CA THR A 73 -17.52 3.52 4.52
C THR A 73 -16.42 4.41 5.06
N GLY A 74 -15.85 5.23 4.18
CA GLY A 74 -14.86 6.24 4.56
C GLY A 74 -13.68 6.27 3.62
N ALA A 75 -12.82 7.26 3.81
CA ALA A 75 -11.60 7.43 3.03
C ALA A 75 -10.43 6.66 3.66
N ILE A 76 -9.61 6.07 2.80
CA ILE A 76 -8.30 5.52 3.16
C ILE A 76 -7.29 5.97 2.12
N ALA A 77 -6.08 6.33 2.58
CA ALA A 77 -4.92 6.45 1.74
C ALA A 77 -3.85 5.46 2.21
N ALA A 78 -3.12 4.90 1.26
CA ALA A 78 -1.99 4.05 1.50
C ALA A 78 -0.86 4.44 0.54
N THR A 79 0.37 4.42 1.02
CA THR A 79 1.56 4.51 0.18
C THR A 79 2.22 3.14 0.14
N ILE A 80 2.70 2.74 -1.04
CA ILE A 80 3.46 1.52 -1.24
C ILE A 80 4.84 1.90 -1.77
N ASP A 81 5.87 1.42 -1.09
CA ASP A 81 7.25 1.69 -1.43
C ASP A 81 8.11 0.43 -1.31
N ILE A 82 9.21 0.38 -2.06
CA ILE A 82 10.23 -0.66 -1.93
C ILE A 82 11.42 -0.04 -1.22
N ILE A 83 11.66 -0.49 0.00
CA ILE A 83 12.76 -0.01 0.83
C ILE A 83 13.86 -1.07 0.92
N ASN A 84 15.11 -0.63 0.97
CA ASN A 84 16.22 -1.54 1.21
C ASN A 84 16.28 -1.96 2.70
N ASN A 85 17.06 -2.99 2.96
CA ASN A 85 17.26 -3.54 4.31
C ASN A 85 17.75 -2.50 5.33
N ALA A 86 18.63 -1.57 4.94
CA ALA A 86 19.13 -0.55 5.86
C ALA A 86 18.03 0.45 6.28
N THR A 87 17.17 0.86 5.34
CA THR A 87 16.00 1.72 5.61
C THR A 87 14.97 0.97 6.46
N PHE A 88 14.70 -0.30 6.16
CA PHE A 88 13.83 -1.13 7.00
C PHE A 88 14.38 -1.27 8.41
N GLN A 89 15.67 -1.56 8.57
CA GLN A 89 16.32 -1.59 9.87
C GLN A 89 16.17 -0.26 10.57
N ALA A 90 16.41 0.87 9.92
CA ALA A 90 16.22 2.18 10.55
C ALA A 90 14.76 2.39 11.00
N ASP A 91 13.77 2.08 10.18
CA ASP A 91 12.34 2.23 10.53
C ASP A 91 11.90 1.27 11.65
N ALA A 92 12.42 0.04 11.65
CA ALA A 92 12.10 -0.99 12.62
C ALA A 92 12.94 -0.90 13.92
N SER A 93 14.13 -0.30 13.87
CA SER A 93 15.09 -0.17 14.98
C SER A 93 15.20 1.24 15.59
N ALA A 94 14.83 2.32 14.90
CA ALA A 94 14.47 3.60 15.57
C ALA A 94 13.31 3.41 16.56
N ALA A 95 12.66 2.27 16.41
CA ALA A 95 11.61 1.66 17.16
C ALA A 95 12.13 0.69 18.28
N SER A 96 13.43 0.61 18.59
CA SER A 96 13.98 -0.29 19.62
C SER A 96 13.83 0.23 21.06
N GLY A 97 12.72 0.93 21.33
CA GLY A 97 12.23 1.33 22.64
C GLY A 97 10.71 1.16 22.67
N ALA A 98 10.02 1.69 23.69
CA ALA A 98 8.55 1.63 23.80
C ALA A 98 7.76 2.23 22.61
N SER A 99 8.45 2.81 21.61
CA SER A 99 7.91 3.37 20.37
C SER A 99 8.17 2.47 19.14
N SER A 100 8.18 1.14 19.31
CA SER A 100 8.34 0.24 18.16
C SER A 100 7.20 0.32 17.17
N VAL A 101 7.47 0.60 15.88
CA VAL A 101 6.44 0.65 14.81
C VAL A 101 5.73 -0.70 14.65
N LEU A 102 6.40 -1.81 15.03
CA LEU A 102 5.83 -3.15 14.97
C LEU A 102 5.19 -3.62 16.28
N GLY A 103 5.21 -2.82 17.35
CA GLY A 103 4.44 -2.97 18.59
C GLY A 103 4.68 -4.23 19.45
N VAL A 104 5.14 -5.33 18.87
CA VAL A 104 5.26 -6.67 19.49
C VAL A 104 6.60 -7.36 19.16
N THR A 105 7.33 -6.92 18.13
CA THR A 105 8.68 -7.44 17.80
C THR A 105 9.82 -6.54 18.27
N GLY A 106 9.53 -5.47 19.01
CA GLY A 106 10.54 -4.62 19.64
C GLY A 106 11.33 -5.42 20.69
N GLY A 107 12.55 -5.84 20.36
CA GLY A 107 13.43 -6.64 21.23
C GLY A 107 14.16 -7.76 20.48
N ALA A 108 14.52 -8.83 21.19
CA ALA A 108 15.29 -9.96 20.65
C ALA A 108 14.63 -10.69 19.45
N GLY A 109 13.32 -10.51 19.25
CA GLY A 109 12.58 -11.09 18.12
C GLY A 109 12.83 -10.39 16.77
N LEU A 110 13.24 -9.13 16.76
CA LEU A 110 13.45 -8.35 15.54
C LEU A 110 14.49 -8.99 14.61
N ALA A 111 15.54 -9.59 15.17
CA ALA A 111 16.59 -10.28 14.41
C ALA A 111 16.04 -11.43 13.53
N ALA A 112 14.98 -12.12 13.98
CA ALA A 112 14.34 -13.19 13.20
C ALA A 112 13.47 -12.65 12.05
N PHE A 113 13.09 -11.38 12.11
CA PHE A 113 12.29 -10.69 11.09
C PHE A 113 13.16 -9.75 10.23
N MET A 114 14.48 -9.96 10.21
CA MET A 114 15.37 -9.20 9.33
C MET A 114 15.27 -9.74 7.90
N PRO A 115 14.90 -8.91 6.92
CA PRO A 115 14.90 -9.28 5.52
C PRO A 115 16.35 -9.51 5.06
N ALA A 116 16.54 -10.44 4.12
CA ALA A 116 17.82 -10.57 3.42
C ALA A 116 17.96 -9.59 2.24
N GLY A 117 16.84 -9.05 1.75
CA GLY A 117 16.77 -8.18 0.57
C GLY A 117 15.80 -7.01 0.74
N ASP A 118 15.24 -6.54 -0.37
CA ASP A 118 14.29 -5.43 -0.37
C ASP A 118 12.96 -5.80 0.30
N VAL A 119 12.31 -4.79 0.86
CA VAL A 119 11.05 -4.91 1.60
C VAL A 119 10.00 -4.05 0.95
N VAL A 120 8.80 -4.59 0.79
CA VAL A 120 7.62 -3.80 0.45
C VAL A 120 7.09 -3.16 1.73
N LYS A 121 7.09 -1.83 1.79
CA LYS A 121 6.47 -1.04 2.85
C LYS A 121 5.11 -0.55 2.38
N ILE A 122 4.07 -0.81 3.17
CA ILE A 122 2.73 -0.26 2.99
C ILE A 122 2.43 0.59 4.21
N ALA A 123 2.25 1.90 4.04
CA ALA A 123 1.95 2.82 5.13
C ALA A 123 0.59 3.49 4.93
N ILE A 124 -0.19 3.63 6.01
CA ILE A 124 -1.46 4.37 6.04
C ILE A 124 -1.19 5.72 6.72
N PRO A 125 -0.91 6.80 5.96
CA PRO A 125 -0.64 8.10 6.53
C PRO A 125 -1.88 8.71 7.18
N LEU A 126 -1.66 9.75 7.98
CA LEU A 126 -2.74 10.63 8.39
C LEU A 126 -3.28 11.36 7.16
N ILE A 127 -4.58 11.23 6.94
CA ILE A 127 -5.30 11.99 5.92
C ILE A 127 -6.23 12.99 6.62
N ASP A 128 -6.17 14.24 6.19
CA ASP A 128 -7.13 15.27 6.61
C ASP A 128 -8.42 15.05 5.82
N THR A 129 -9.40 14.44 6.47
CA THR A 129 -10.68 14.09 5.86
C THR A 129 -11.80 14.16 6.88
N ASN A 130 -13.00 14.48 6.41
CA ASN A 130 -14.24 14.37 7.18
C ASN A 130 -14.95 13.02 6.93
N LYS A 131 -14.38 12.14 6.11
CA LYS A 131 -14.92 10.81 5.78
C LYS A 131 -14.18 9.72 6.58
N ASN A 132 -14.33 9.72 7.90
CA ASN A 132 -13.61 8.76 8.73
C ASN A 132 -14.14 7.34 8.50
N LEU A 133 -13.23 6.36 8.46
CA LEU A 133 -13.60 4.96 8.30
C LEU A 133 -14.57 4.55 9.41
N SER A 134 -15.71 4.00 9.02
CA SER A 134 -16.79 3.63 9.92
C SER A 134 -17.46 2.34 9.43
N MET A 135 -17.96 1.55 10.37
CA MET A 135 -18.72 0.34 10.11
C MET A 135 -20.06 0.40 10.83
N SER A 136 -21.14 0.03 10.16
CA SER A 136 -22.48 -0.02 10.75
C SER A 136 -23.25 -1.28 10.36
N VAL A 137 -24.19 -1.65 11.21
CA VAL A 137 -25.26 -2.60 10.94
C VAL A 137 -26.58 -2.00 11.38
N ASP A 138 -27.48 -1.84 10.43
CA ASP A 138 -28.74 -1.12 10.66
C ASP A 138 -29.71 -1.92 11.53
N SER A 139 -29.73 -3.24 11.41
CA SER A 139 -30.54 -4.07 12.30
C SER A 139 -30.03 -5.50 12.43
N ILE A 140 -30.10 -6.01 13.66
CA ILE A 140 -29.90 -7.41 14.00
C ILE A 140 -31.27 -8.01 14.31
N LYS A 141 -31.68 -9.06 13.61
CA LYS A 141 -33.00 -9.67 13.77
C LYS A 141 -32.92 -11.16 14.04
N MET A 142 -33.84 -11.64 14.88
CA MET A 142 -34.12 -13.07 15.00
C MET A 142 -34.86 -13.55 13.77
N GLY A 143 -34.44 -14.66 13.20
CA GLY A 143 -35.15 -15.27 12.07
C GLY A 143 -36.49 -15.84 12.49
N ASN A 144 -37.43 -15.87 11.55
CA ASN A 144 -38.84 -16.20 11.77
C ASN A 144 -39.52 -15.35 12.85
N SER A 145 -38.98 -14.16 13.12
CA SER A 145 -39.51 -13.21 14.09
C SER A 145 -39.33 -11.78 13.58
N ASN A 146 -40.21 -10.88 14.03
CA ASN A 146 -40.04 -9.44 13.83
C ASN A 146 -39.22 -8.79 14.96
N ALA A 147 -38.77 -9.58 15.94
CA ALA A 147 -37.97 -9.10 17.05
C ALA A 147 -36.53 -8.76 16.62
N SER A 148 -36.03 -7.63 17.10
CA SER A 148 -34.68 -7.13 16.80
C SER A 148 -33.86 -6.96 18.09
N TYR A 149 -32.56 -7.21 17.99
CA TYR A 149 -31.56 -6.87 19.00
C TYR A 149 -31.06 -5.42 18.88
N GLY A 150 -31.64 -4.63 17.98
CA GLY A 150 -31.22 -3.26 17.70
C GLY A 150 -30.18 -3.18 16.57
N SER A 151 -29.42 -2.09 16.58
CA SER A 151 -28.37 -1.76 15.61
C SER A 151 -27.01 -1.64 16.30
N PHE A 152 -25.93 -1.69 15.53
CA PHE A 152 -24.61 -1.34 16.07
C PHE A 152 -23.82 -0.49 15.07
N ALA A 153 -22.92 0.34 15.58
CA ALA A 153 -21.96 1.08 14.77
C ALA A 153 -20.62 1.18 15.49
N ALA A 154 -19.54 1.02 14.73
CA ALA A 154 -18.18 1.33 15.11
C ALA A 154 -17.74 2.52 14.25
N ASN A 155 -17.70 3.70 14.86
CA ASN A 155 -17.37 4.94 14.17
C ASN A 155 -15.94 5.34 14.47
N ASP A 156 -15.36 6.12 13.55
CA ASP A 156 -14.05 6.73 13.73
C ASP A 156 -12.92 5.70 13.89
N ILE A 157 -12.96 4.66 13.05
CA ILE A 157 -11.92 3.63 13.01
C ILE A 157 -10.62 4.29 12.51
N LYS A 158 -9.69 4.50 13.43
CA LYS A 158 -8.38 5.09 13.15
C LYS A 158 -7.39 4.03 12.73
N LEU A 159 -7.00 4.03 11.46
CA LEU A 159 -5.92 3.19 10.93
C LEU A 159 -4.64 4.00 10.63
N GLN A 160 -4.66 5.32 10.89
CA GLN A 160 -3.54 6.21 10.60
C GLN A 160 -2.32 5.85 11.45
N GLY A 161 -1.14 5.87 10.82
CA GLY A 161 0.12 5.45 11.45
C GLY A 161 0.38 3.94 11.35
N THR A 162 -0.57 3.16 10.81
CA THR A 162 -0.34 1.73 10.56
C THR A 162 0.69 1.55 9.44
N THR A 163 1.66 0.68 9.66
CA THR A 163 2.66 0.29 8.66
C THR A 163 2.78 -1.23 8.59
N VAL A 164 2.83 -1.76 7.37
CA VAL A 164 3.01 -3.18 7.08
C VAL A 164 4.28 -3.35 6.25
N TYR A 165 5.07 -4.36 6.60
CA TYR A 165 6.29 -4.74 5.88
C TYR A 165 6.15 -6.16 5.36
N ILE A 166 6.52 -6.39 4.09
CA ILE A 166 6.45 -7.70 3.43
C ILE A 166 7.80 -7.98 2.77
N TRP A 167 8.37 -9.14 3.05
CA TRP A 167 9.61 -9.61 2.44
C TRP A 167 9.61 -11.15 2.33
N ALA A 168 10.46 -11.69 1.48
CA ALA A 168 10.67 -13.13 1.34
C ALA A 168 11.69 -13.63 2.37
N HIS A 169 11.45 -14.83 2.93
CA HIS A 169 12.35 -15.53 3.84
C HIS A 169 13.20 -16.58 3.11
#